data_AF-A0A497G8S6-F1
#
_entry.id   AF-A0A497G8S6-F1
#
_cell.length_a   1.000
_cell.length_b   1.000
_cell.length_c   1.000
_cell.angle_alpha   90.00
_cell.angle_beta   90.00
_cell.angle_gamma   90.00
#
_symmetry.space_group_name_H-M   'P 1'
#
loop_
_entity.id
_entity.type
_entity.pdbx_description
1 polymer ?
#
loop_
_entity_poly.entity_id
_entity_poly.type
_entity_poly.pdbx_seq_one_letter_code
_entity_poly.pdbx_strand_id
1 'polypeptide(L)'
;MGGVGVHVDSEVLGRLIGKVARVAAYAAPLVELQERALRSSGKSYLEVEEWLQKALVGGTKPPGERPEDSLSALTRVFLGVEVDLEEYYIYLRQRLKPDVQVRREYTVLLPYYYYEGPISMIPYMTMVLYRIALKLLELARVAGLYAGQPRSGVSVESIVEDPQRLGELIEAFLEACRDLSVGVDEASTFVFSVRKVTRRYAVGLYPNLAERLSEIGGILGLEELFVPKVADEEFRRSYTILGYPDYAFEYYVDYHGRRRELESHVLGVADPRLCASSNGRCEWCLQSSHHIRTKCFENVRTIG
;
A
#
# COMPACT_ATOMS: atom_id res chain seq x y z
N MET A 1 1.05 12.00 -30.17
CA MET A 1 0.70 11.03 -29.10
C MET A 1 -0.80 10.80 -29.21
N GLY A 2 -1.20 9.62 -29.70
CA GLY A 2 -2.58 9.31 -30.00
C GLY A 2 -3.42 9.23 -28.73
N GLY A 3 -4.53 9.96 -28.68
CA GLY A 3 -5.51 9.85 -27.62
C GLY A 3 -6.24 8.52 -27.76
N VAL A 4 -5.89 7.57 -26.90
CA VAL A 4 -6.62 6.31 -26.75
C VAL A 4 -7.84 6.60 -25.89
N GLY A 5 -9.03 6.45 -26.47
CA GLY A 5 -10.29 6.65 -25.77
C GLY A 5 -10.51 5.54 -24.75
N VAL A 6 -10.36 5.84 -23.46
CA VAL A 6 -10.77 4.94 -22.38
C VAL A 6 -12.28 5.07 -22.19
N HIS A 7 -13.04 4.13 -22.76
CA HIS A 7 -14.44 3.92 -22.37
C HIS A 7 -14.47 3.07 -21.10
N VAL A 8 -14.85 3.66 -19.95
CA VAL A 8 -15.12 2.89 -18.74
C VAL A 8 -16.52 2.31 -18.84
N ASP A 9 -16.62 1.04 -19.21
CA ASP A 9 -17.84 0.24 -19.15
C ASP A 9 -17.71 -0.87 -18.08
N SER A 10 -18.78 -1.65 -17.90
CA SER A 10 -18.80 -2.77 -16.95
C SER A 10 -17.71 -3.81 -17.22
N GLU A 11 -17.22 -3.91 -18.45
CA GLU A 11 -16.18 -4.86 -18.85
C GLU A 11 -14.80 -4.40 -18.34
N VAL A 12 -14.47 -3.11 -18.48
CA VAL A 12 -13.26 -2.51 -17.91
C VAL A 12 -13.23 -2.68 -16.40
N LEU A 13 -14.35 -2.41 -15.72
CA LEU A 13 -14.45 -2.58 -14.28
C LEU A 13 -14.30 -4.04 -13.87
N GLY A 14 -14.91 -4.97 -14.61
CA GLY A 14 -14.73 -6.41 -14.43
C GLY A 14 -13.27 -6.85 -14.56
N ARG A 15 -12.54 -6.32 -15.55
CA ARG A 15 -11.09 -6.59 -15.71
C ARG A 15 -10.26 -6.08 -14.53
N LEU A 16 -10.54 -4.86 -14.04
CA LEU A 16 -9.86 -4.31 -12.85
C LEU A 16 -10.12 -5.17 -11.61
N ILE A 17 -11.38 -5.57 -11.38
CA ILE A 17 -11.73 -6.47 -10.27
C ILE A 17 -11.00 -7.82 -10.41
N GLY A 18 -10.87 -8.35 -11.63
CA GLY A 18 -10.07 -9.55 -11.89
C GLY A 18 -8.60 -9.41 -11.50
N LYS A 19 -7.98 -8.24 -11.75
CA LYS A 19 -6.60 -7.94 -11.33
C LYS A 19 -6.49 -7.84 -9.81
N VAL A 20 -7.43 -7.16 -9.15
CA VAL A 20 -7.53 -7.11 -7.68
C VAL A 20 -7.67 -8.53 -7.09
N ALA A 21 -8.46 -9.38 -7.74
CA ALA A 21 -8.63 -10.77 -7.32
C ALA A 21 -7.32 -11.57 -7.40
N ARG A 22 -6.46 -11.34 -8.41
CA ARG A 22 -5.12 -11.93 -8.49
C ARG A 22 -4.22 -11.47 -7.35
N VAL A 23 -4.19 -10.17 -7.04
CA VAL A 23 -3.42 -9.64 -5.90
C VAL A 23 -3.86 -10.33 -4.61
N ALA A 24 -5.16 -10.43 -4.37
CA ALA A 24 -5.68 -11.11 -3.18
C ALA A 24 -5.31 -12.61 -3.15
N ALA A 25 -5.33 -13.29 -4.29
CA ALA A 25 -5.02 -14.71 -4.40
C ALA A 25 -3.57 -15.03 -4.02
N TYR A 26 -2.61 -14.20 -4.43
CA TYR A 26 -1.19 -14.39 -4.10
C TYR A 26 -0.79 -13.78 -2.74
N ALA A 27 -1.46 -12.71 -2.32
CA ALA A 27 -1.20 -12.12 -1.02
C ALA A 27 -1.69 -13.03 0.13
N ALA A 28 -2.80 -13.77 -0.06
CA ALA A 28 -3.35 -14.65 0.97
C ALA A 28 -2.34 -15.67 1.55
N PRO A 29 -1.73 -16.57 0.74
CA PRO A 29 -0.73 -17.51 1.27
C PRO A 29 0.51 -16.81 1.80
N LEU A 30 0.89 -15.64 1.26
CA LEU A 30 2.04 -14.88 1.74
C LEU A 30 1.78 -14.30 3.14
N VAL A 31 0.58 -13.75 3.39
CA VAL A 31 0.14 -13.28 4.72
C VAL A 31 0.07 -14.44 5.70
N GLU A 32 -0.44 -15.61 5.28
CA GLU A 32 -0.48 -16.79 6.14
C GLU A 32 0.94 -17.26 6.55
N LEU A 33 1.89 -17.29 5.59
CA LEU A 33 3.29 -17.60 5.87
C LEU A 33 3.95 -16.56 6.78
N GLN A 34 3.64 -15.27 6.61
CA GLN A 34 4.09 -14.19 7.50
C GLN A 34 3.62 -14.45 8.93
N GLU A 35 2.32 -14.68 9.13
CA GLU A 35 1.77 -14.97 10.47
C GLU A 35 2.42 -16.21 11.09
N ARG A 36 2.62 -17.27 10.29
CA ARG A 36 3.26 -18.51 10.74
C ARG A 36 4.71 -18.28 11.15
N ALA A 37 5.47 -17.53 10.36
CA ALA A 37 6.86 -17.20 10.64
C ALA A 37 7.00 -16.29 11.88
N LEU A 38 6.13 -15.27 12.00
CA LEU A 38 6.13 -14.32 13.13
C LEU A 38 5.83 -15.00 14.48
N ARG A 39 5.04 -16.09 14.50
CA ARG A 39 4.81 -16.93 15.70
C ARG A 39 6.08 -17.65 16.19
N SER A 40 7.12 -17.72 15.36
CA SER A 40 8.41 -18.30 15.71
C SER A 40 9.38 -17.27 16.27
N SER A 41 9.03 -15.98 16.23
CA SER A 41 9.85 -14.93 16.83
C SER A 41 10.10 -15.18 18.33
N GLY A 42 11.35 -15.03 18.74
CA GLY A 42 11.79 -15.25 20.11
C GLY A 42 12.17 -16.70 20.41
N LYS A 43 11.79 -17.67 19.57
CA LYS A 43 12.16 -19.09 19.73
C LYS A 43 13.57 -19.36 19.23
N SER A 44 14.16 -20.48 19.68
CA SER A 44 15.39 -20.99 19.08
C SER A 44 15.13 -21.48 17.66
N TYR A 45 16.10 -21.28 16.76
CA TYR A 45 16.14 -21.88 15.43
C TYR A 45 15.92 -23.39 15.46
N LEU A 46 16.37 -24.08 16.51
CA LEU A 46 16.21 -25.53 16.64
C LEU A 46 14.77 -25.95 16.96
N GLU A 47 13.93 -25.03 17.43
CA GLU A 47 12.55 -25.28 17.87
C GLU A 47 11.50 -24.88 16.82
N VAL A 48 11.91 -24.25 15.73
CA VAL A 48 10.99 -23.84 14.66
C VAL A 48 10.81 -24.97 13.66
N GLU A 49 9.73 -24.88 12.88
CA GLU A 49 9.41 -25.87 11.86
C GLU A 49 10.51 -25.99 10.80
N GLU A 50 10.74 -27.21 10.29
CA GLU A 50 11.85 -27.53 9.40
C GLU A 50 11.89 -26.67 8.14
N TRP A 51 10.73 -26.35 7.56
CA TRP A 51 10.63 -25.49 6.37
C TRP A 51 11.19 -24.08 6.67
N LEU A 52 10.90 -23.53 7.85
CA LEU A 52 11.36 -22.20 8.26
C LEU A 52 12.86 -22.24 8.60
N GLN A 53 13.35 -23.33 9.19
CA GLN A 53 14.79 -23.53 9.38
C GLN A 53 15.53 -23.43 8.04
N LYS A 54 15.10 -24.20 7.04
CA LYS A 54 15.67 -24.17 5.68
C LYS A 54 15.55 -22.78 5.05
N ALA A 55 14.42 -22.10 5.23
CA ALA A 55 14.17 -20.78 4.68
C ALA A 55 15.09 -19.70 5.27
N LEU A 56 15.29 -19.71 6.60
CA LEU A 56 16.07 -18.71 7.34
C LEU A 56 17.56 -18.68 6.95
N VAL A 57 18.13 -19.81 6.50
CA VAL A 57 19.56 -19.92 6.15
C VAL A 57 19.82 -20.33 4.70
N GLY A 58 18.78 -20.57 3.91
CA GLY A 58 18.89 -21.01 2.52
C GLY A 58 19.64 -19.99 1.65
N GLY A 59 20.69 -20.44 0.97
CA GLY A 59 21.50 -19.60 0.07
C GLY A 59 22.52 -18.68 0.74
N THR A 60 22.74 -18.81 2.06
CA THR A 60 23.72 -18.01 2.81
C THR A 60 25.14 -18.59 2.72
N LYS A 61 26.17 -17.77 3.00
CA LYS A 61 27.58 -18.22 3.04
C LYS A 61 28.29 -17.75 4.32
N PRO A 62 29.26 -18.53 4.86
CA PRO A 62 30.08 -18.06 5.98
C PRO A 62 30.92 -16.83 5.60
N PRO A 63 31.20 -15.90 6.53
CA PRO A 63 30.80 -15.92 7.94
C PRO A 63 29.37 -15.45 8.21
N GLY A 64 28.65 -14.89 7.24
CA GLY A 64 27.28 -14.40 7.43
C GLY A 64 26.72 -13.68 6.20
N GLU A 65 27.28 -13.96 5.02
CA GLU A 65 26.84 -13.34 3.78
C GLU A 65 25.43 -13.84 3.43
N ARG A 66 24.56 -12.88 3.10
CA ARG A 66 23.19 -13.10 2.67
C ARG A 66 23.00 -12.46 1.29
N PRO A 67 23.19 -13.21 0.19
CA PRO A 67 22.90 -12.73 -1.16
C PRO A 67 21.44 -12.26 -1.28
N GLU A 68 21.17 -11.21 -2.06
CA GLU A 68 19.82 -10.62 -2.19
C GLU A 68 18.80 -11.58 -2.81
N ASP A 69 19.26 -12.49 -3.67
CA ASP A 69 18.50 -13.55 -4.33
C ASP A 69 18.41 -14.84 -3.50
N SER A 70 18.99 -14.85 -2.30
CA SER A 70 18.93 -16.02 -1.42
C SER A 70 17.55 -16.20 -0.80
N LEU A 71 17.17 -17.46 -0.53
CA LEU A 71 15.94 -17.78 0.19
C LEU A 71 15.91 -17.11 1.58
N SER A 72 17.06 -16.98 2.25
CA SER A 72 17.20 -16.25 3.52
C SER A 72 16.85 -14.77 3.36
N ALA A 73 17.28 -14.12 2.28
CA ALA A 73 16.92 -12.72 2.00
C ALA A 73 15.42 -12.57 1.73
N LEU A 74 14.83 -13.43 0.90
CA LEU A 74 13.39 -13.41 0.63
C LEU A 74 12.57 -13.65 1.91
N THR A 75 12.99 -14.61 2.73
CA THR A 75 12.37 -14.92 4.03
C THR A 75 12.41 -13.71 4.95
N ARG A 76 13.58 -13.07 5.06
CA ARG A 76 13.74 -11.87 5.87
C ARG A 76 12.78 -10.78 5.42
N VAL A 77 12.85 -10.41 4.14
CA VAL A 77 12.13 -9.28 3.56
C VAL A 77 10.62 -9.49 3.52
N PHE A 78 10.15 -10.67 3.10
CA PHE A 78 8.72 -10.90 2.85
C PHE A 78 8.00 -11.60 4.00
N LEU A 79 8.70 -12.35 4.86
CA LEU A 79 8.10 -12.98 6.04
C LEU A 79 8.41 -12.22 7.35
N GLY A 80 9.38 -11.29 7.32
CA GLY A 80 9.67 -10.40 8.43
C GLY A 80 10.42 -11.06 9.59
N VAL A 81 11.13 -12.17 9.34
CA VAL A 81 11.93 -12.88 10.35
C VAL A 81 13.30 -13.27 9.84
N GLU A 82 14.28 -13.30 10.73
CA GLU A 82 15.65 -13.71 10.43
C GLU A 82 16.34 -14.38 11.62
N VAL A 83 17.54 -14.89 11.38
CA VAL A 83 18.50 -15.29 12.41
C VAL A 83 19.81 -14.53 12.21
N ASP A 84 20.59 -14.46 13.27
CA ASP A 84 21.96 -13.95 13.23
C ASP A 84 22.86 -14.96 12.51
N LEU A 85 23.23 -14.65 11.27
CA LEU A 85 23.99 -15.59 10.43
C LEU A 85 25.44 -15.74 10.91
N GLU A 86 26.02 -14.69 11.50
CA GLU A 86 27.37 -14.79 12.06
C GLU A 86 27.38 -15.76 13.23
N GLU A 87 26.45 -15.58 14.17
CA GLU A 87 26.28 -16.50 15.30
C GLU A 87 25.99 -17.93 14.82
N TYR A 88 25.09 -18.09 13.84
CA TYR A 88 24.76 -19.38 13.24
C TYR A 88 25.99 -20.11 12.70
N TYR A 89 26.85 -19.42 11.94
CA TYR A 89 28.07 -20.02 11.41
C TYR A 89 29.16 -20.23 12.46
N ILE A 90 29.19 -19.45 13.55
CA ILE A 90 30.06 -19.72 14.70
C ILE A 90 29.72 -21.07 15.33
N TYR A 91 28.44 -21.36 15.57
CA TYR A 91 27.99 -22.66 16.06
C TYR A 91 28.45 -23.80 15.13
N LEU A 92 28.23 -23.66 13.82
CA LEU A 92 28.63 -24.68 12.86
C LEU A 92 30.15 -24.90 12.82
N ARG A 93 30.96 -23.83 12.88
CA ARG A 93 32.43 -23.93 12.94
C ARG A 93 32.91 -24.67 14.18
N GLN A 94 32.21 -24.54 15.29
CA GLN A 94 32.49 -25.24 16.56
C GLN A 94 31.91 -26.65 16.61
N ARG A 95 31.24 -27.12 15.53
CA ARG A 95 30.52 -28.41 15.47
C ARG A 95 29.40 -28.52 16.51
N LEU A 96 28.79 -27.40 16.86
CA LEU A 96 27.64 -27.31 17.74
C LEU A 96 26.35 -27.17 16.93
N LYS A 97 25.21 -27.50 17.56
CA LYS A 97 23.89 -27.22 16.97
C LYS A 97 23.63 -25.71 17.04
N PRO A 98 23.14 -25.08 15.95
CA PRO A 98 22.96 -23.63 15.89
C PRO A 98 21.74 -23.19 16.70
N ASP A 99 21.97 -22.93 17.99
CA ASP A 99 20.96 -22.46 18.94
C ASP A 99 20.81 -20.93 18.90
N VAL A 100 20.53 -20.41 17.70
CA VAL A 100 20.35 -18.97 17.46
C VAL A 100 18.88 -18.60 17.55
N GLN A 101 18.58 -17.42 18.09
CA GLN A 101 17.20 -16.96 18.21
C GLN A 101 16.64 -16.47 16.87
N VAL A 102 15.39 -16.83 16.57
CA VAL A 102 14.64 -16.21 15.47
C VAL A 102 14.17 -14.82 15.90
N ARG A 103 14.62 -13.80 15.18
CA ARG A 103 14.33 -12.38 15.43
C ARG A 103 13.37 -11.86 14.37
N ARG A 104 12.62 -10.80 14.68
CA ARG A 104 11.85 -10.08 13.64
C ARG A 104 12.81 -9.17 12.86
N GLU A 105 12.59 -9.08 11.55
CA GLU A 105 13.19 -8.02 10.75
C GLU A 105 12.49 -6.70 11.10
N TYR A 106 13.29 -5.68 11.39
CA TYR A 106 12.81 -4.34 11.69
C TYR A 106 13.34 -3.36 10.65
N THR A 107 12.45 -2.79 9.83
CA THR A 107 12.84 -1.82 8.80
C THR A 107 12.41 -0.40 9.17
N VAL A 108 11.38 -0.25 10.03
CA VAL A 108 10.86 1.07 10.44
C VAL A 108 10.38 1.02 11.89
N LEU A 109 10.74 2.04 12.68
CA LEU A 109 9.99 2.43 13.88
C LEU A 109 8.83 3.32 13.39
N LEU A 110 7.69 2.71 13.04
CA LEU A 110 6.49 3.50 12.83
C LEU A 110 5.98 3.98 14.20
N PRO A 111 5.78 5.29 14.41
CA PRO A 111 5.09 5.74 15.60
C PRO A 111 3.61 5.33 15.52
N TYR A 112 3.28 4.27 16.26
CA TYR A 112 1.99 4.04 16.94
C TYR A 112 0.79 3.29 16.29
N TYR A 113 0.10 2.59 17.21
CA TYR A 113 -1.35 2.29 17.40
C TYR A 113 -2.04 1.02 16.91
N TYR A 114 -1.53 0.22 15.97
CA TYR A 114 -2.17 -1.07 15.64
C TYR A 114 -1.37 -2.32 16.00
N TYR A 115 -0.07 -2.16 16.30
CA TYR A 115 0.81 -3.22 16.76
C TYR A 115 1.81 -2.64 17.75
N GLU A 116 1.92 -3.25 18.93
CA GLU A 116 3.04 -2.97 19.84
C GLU A 116 4.31 -3.61 19.26
N GLY A 117 5.13 -2.82 18.56
CA GLY A 117 6.49 -3.20 18.17
C GLY A 117 6.88 -2.78 16.75
N PRO A 118 8.18 -2.82 16.43
CA PRO A 118 8.65 -2.51 15.09
C PRO A 118 8.24 -3.63 14.11
N ILE A 119 7.88 -3.27 12.88
CA ILE A 119 7.44 -4.20 11.83
C ILE A 119 8.22 -3.90 10.54
N SER A 120 8.60 -4.93 9.79
CA SER A 120 9.15 -4.78 8.44
C SER A 120 8.09 -4.17 7.50
N MET A 121 8.47 -3.18 6.70
CA MET A 121 7.53 -2.42 5.88
C MET A 121 6.82 -3.31 4.87
N ILE A 122 7.52 -4.28 4.28
CA ILE A 122 6.99 -5.12 3.21
C ILE A 122 5.88 -6.06 3.73
N PRO A 123 6.07 -6.84 4.81
CA PRO A 123 5.00 -7.65 5.39
C PRO A 123 3.76 -6.83 5.75
N TYR A 124 3.97 -5.64 6.34
CA TYR A 124 2.88 -4.73 6.66
C TYR A 124 2.11 -4.29 5.40
N MET A 125 2.81 -3.84 4.36
CA MET A 125 2.19 -3.40 3.11
C MET A 125 1.49 -4.55 2.38
N THR A 126 2.03 -5.77 2.38
CA THR A 126 1.37 -6.96 1.83
C THR A 126 0.04 -7.21 2.54
N MET A 127 0.01 -7.17 3.88
CA MET A 127 -1.21 -7.33 4.67
C MET A 127 -2.23 -6.21 4.37
N VAL A 128 -1.80 -4.96 4.27
CA VAL A 128 -2.68 -3.83 3.95
C VAL A 128 -3.29 -4.00 2.55
N LEU A 129 -2.47 -4.32 1.55
CA LEU A 129 -2.92 -4.59 0.18
C LEU A 129 -3.92 -5.75 0.15
N TYR A 130 -3.65 -6.83 0.88
CA TYR A 130 -4.55 -7.97 0.99
C TYR A 130 -5.91 -7.57 1.57
N ARG A 131 -5.94 -6.84 2.68
CA ARG A 131 -7.18 -6.38 3.33
C ARG A 131 -7.99 -5.43 2.44
N ILE A 132 -7.32 -4.50 1.76
CA ILE A 132 -7.97 -3.59 0.80
C ILE A 132 -8.54 -4.42 -0.36
N ALA A 133 -7.78 -5.36 -0.90
CA ALA A 133 -8.24 -6.21 -1.99
C ALA A 133 -9.47 -7.03 -1.57
N LEU A 134 -9.46 -7.68 -0.40
CA LEU A 134 -10.64 -8.38 0.12
C LEU A 134 -11.87 -7.48 0.22
N LYS A 135 -11.70 -6.24 0.71
CA LYS A 135 -12.82 -5.30 0.82
C LYS A 135 -13.38 -4.91 -0.55
N LEU A 136 -12.51 -4.68 -1.53
CA LEU A 136 -12.92 -4.39 -2.90
C LEU A 136 -13.66 -5.58 -3.54
N LEU A 137 -13.22 -6.81 -3.28
CA LEU A 137 -13.90 -8.02 -3.79
C LEU A 137 -15.27 -8.22 -3.13
N GLU A 138 -15.41 -7.91 -1.84
CA GLU A 138 -16.70 -7.92 -1.15
C GLU A 138 -17.67 -6.91 -1.80
N LEU A 139 -17.23 -5.68 -2.04
CA LEU A 139 -18.02 -4.66 -2.71
C LEU A 139 -18.38 -5.08 -4.14
N ALA A 140 -17.43 -5.64 -4.89
CA ALA A 140 -17.68 -6.13 -6.24
C ALA A 140 -18.70 -7.27 -6.28
N ARG A 141 -18.72 -8.14 -5.25
CA ARG A 141 -19.72 -9.20 -5.13
C ARG A 141 -21.11 -8.63 -4.89
N VAL A 142 -21.25 -7.63 -4.01
CA VAL A 142 -22.54 -6.94 -3.77
C VAL A 142 -23.03 -6.25 -5.06
N ALA A 143 -22.11 -5.69 -5.84
CA ALA A 143 -22.42 -5.03 -7.11
C ALA A 143 -22.66 -6.00 -8.29
N GLY A 144 -22.50 -7.32 -8.10
CA GLY A 144 -22.65 -8.30 -9.18
C GLY A 144 -21.53 -8.29 -10.23
N LEU A 145 -20.37 -7.69 -9.90
CA LEU A 145 -19.22 -7.53 -10.79
C LEU A 145 -18.14 -8.58 -10.58
N TYR A 146 -18.26 -9.39 -9.52
CA TYR A 146 -17.25 -10.36 -9.13
C TYR A 146 -17.43 -11.69 -9.87
N ALA A 147 -16.45 -12.06 -10.69
CA ALA A 147 -16.43 -13.31 -11.46
C ALA A 147 -15.75 -14.49 -10.73
N GLY A 148 -15.31 -14.31 -9.49
CA GLY A 148 -14.59 -15.32 -8.71
C GLY A 148 -13.11 -14.98 -8.47
N GLN A 149 -12.49 -15.68 -7.52
CA GLN A 149 -11.07 -15.52 -7.19
C GLN A 149 -10.27 -16.57 -7.95
N PRO A 150 -9.24 -16.18 -8.71
CA PRO A 150 -8.27 -17.15 -9.19
C PRO A 150 -7.60 -17.79 -7.97
N ARG A 151 -7.28 -19.08 -8.08
CA ARG A 151 -6.44 -19.73 -7.06
C ARG A 151 -4.98 -19.38 -7.33
N SER A 152 -4.21 -19.15 -6.27
CA SER A 152 -2.76 -19.14 -6.40
C SER A 152 -2.30 -20.49 -6.93
N GLY A 153 -1.36 -20.49 -7.88
CA GLY A 153 -0.67 -21.71 -8.34
C GLY A 153 0.30 -22.28 -7.30
N VAL A 154 0.60 -21.52 -6.24
CA VAL A 154 1.49 -21.89 -5.13
C VAL A 154 0.72 -21.82 -3.82
N SER A 155 0.62 -22.94 -3.11
CA SER A 155 -0.05 -23.02 -1.80
C SER A 155 0.95 -22.96 -0.65
N VAL A 156 0.45 -22.68 0.56
CA VAL A 156 1.26 -22.66 1.78
C VAL A 156 1.90 -24.03 2.02
N GLU A 157 1.15 -25.11 1.84
CA GLU A 157 1.62 -26.49 2.00
C GLU A 157 2.76 -26.79 1.04
N SER A 158 2.65 -26.33 -0.20
CA SER A 158 3.70 -26.56 -1.19
C SER A 158 5.02 -25.85 -0.86
N ILE A 159 4.97 -24.71 -0.17
CA ILE A 159 6.15 -23.98 0.32
C ILE A 159 6.70 -24.64 1.59
N VAL A 160 5.84 -25.23 2.43
CA VAL A 160 6.26 -26.02 3.59
C VAL A 160 7.03 -27.27 3.15
N GLU A 161 6.58 -27.91 2.07
CA GLU A 161 7.25 -29.06 1.46
C GLU A 161 8.56 -28.65 0.75
N ASP A 162 8.52 -27.58 -0.03
CA ASP A 162 9.68 -27.02 -0.74
C ASP A 162 9.79 -25.49 -0.53
N PRO A 163 10.61 -25.03 0.43
CA PRO A 163 10.79 -23.61 0.73
C PRO A 163 11.27 -22.75 -0.44
N GLN A 164 11.91 -23.33 -1.46
CA GLN A 164 12.36 -22.56 -2.64
C GLN A 164 11.18 -21.96 -3.42
N ARG A 165 9.99 -22.59 -3.33
CA ARG A 165 8.77 -22.11 -3.97
C ARG A 165 8.25 -20.79 -3.40
N LEU A 166 8.80 -20.31 -2.29
CA LEU A 166 8.54 -18.95 -1.79
C LEU A 166 8.90 -17.90 -2.86
N GLY A 167 9.97 -18.12 -3.64
CA GLY A 167 10.34 -17.23 -4.75
C GLY A 167 9.25 -17.14 -5.81
N GLU A 168 8.67 -18.27 -6.22
CA GLU A 168 7.56 -18.33 -7.20
C GLU A 168 6.35 -17.52 -6.72
N LEU A 169 5.98 -17.65 -5.43
CA LEU A 169 4.86 -16.93 -4.86
C LEU A 169 5.11 -15.41 -4.81
N ILE A 170 6.31 -15.01 -4.41
CA ILE A 170 6.71 -13.59 -4.35
C ILE A 170 6.69 -12.99 -5.76
N GLU A 171 7.26 -13.67 -6.75
CA GLU A 171 7.24 -13.24 -8.14
C GLU A 171 5.81 -13.03 -8.63
N ALA A 172 4.94 -14.03 -8.49
CA ALA A 172 3.54 -13.95 -8.90
C ALA A 172 2.77 -12.82 -8.18
N PHE A 173 3.05 -12.60 -6.89
CA PHE A 173 2.49 -11.48 -6.13
C PHE A 173 2.95 -10.12 -6.68
N LEU A 174 4.25 -9.94 -6.90
CA LEU A 174 4.80 -8.69 -7.43
C LEU A 174 4.30 -8.41 -8.85
N GLU A 175 4.18 -9.43 -9.70
CA GLU A 175 3.59 -9.30 -11.03
C GLU A 175 2.12 -8.89 -10.96
N ALA A 176 1.34 -9.47 -10.06
CA ALA A 176 -0.06 -9.06 -9.87
C ALA A 176 -0.17 -7.60 -9.39
N CYS A 177 0.73 -7.14 -8.53
CA CYS A 177 0.81 -5.74 -8.11
C CYS A 177 1.23 -4.82 -9.27
N ARG A 178 2.24 -5.21 -10.07
CA ARG A 178 2.69 -4.48 -11.25
C ARG A 178 1.56 -4.30 -12.26
N ASP A 179 0.81 -5.36 -12.53
CA ASP A 179 -0.31 -5.36 -13.48
C ASP A 179 -1.48 -4.44 -13.09
N LEU A 180 -1.56 -4.02 -11.82
CA LEU A 180 -2.53 -3.07 -11.28
C LEU A 180 -1.94 -1.67 -11.07
N SER A 181 -0.64 -1.50 -11.30
CA SER A 181 0.06 -0.26 -10.97
C SER A 181 -0.26 0.87 -11.96
N VAL A 182 -0.28 2.09 -11.44
CA VAL A 182 -0.37 3.33 -12.22
C VAL A 182 0.83 3.42 -13.17
N GLY A 183 0.57 3.77 -14.43
CA GLY A 183 1.56 3.79 -15.50
C GLY A 183 1.78 2.45 -16.20
N VAL A 184 1.25 1.34 -15.65
CA VAL A 184 1.28 0.01 -16.28
C VAL A 184 -0.12 -0.34 -16.80
N ASP A 185 -1.14 -0.22 -15.96
CA ASP A 185 -2.52 -0.43 -16.35
C ASP A 185 -3.20 0.87 -16.74
N GLU A 186 -3.78 0.91 -17.94
CA GLU A 186 -4.44 2.11 -18.47
C GLU A 186 -5.62 2.54 -17.60
N ALA A 187 -6.43 1.60 -17.13
CA ALA A 187 -7.61 1.89 -16.31
C ALA A 187 -7.21 2.39 -14.92
N SER A 188 -6.20 1.80 -14.29
CA SER A 188 -5.63 2.27 -13.02
C SER A 188 -4.99 3.64 -13.16
N THR A 189 -4.31 3.90 -14.28
CA THR A 189 -3.74 5.21 -14.61
C THR A 189 -4.83 6.26 -14.77
N PHE A 190 -5.91 5.91 -15.45
CA PHE A 190 -7.07 6.78 -15.61
C PHE A 190 -7.74 7.09 -14.26
N VAL A 191 -8.06 6.06 -13.47
CA VAL A 191 -8.64 6.20 -12.12
C VAL A 191 -7.77 7.10 -11.24
N PHE A 192 -6.44 6.94 -11.32
CA PHE A 192 -5.50 7.76 -10.58
C PHE A 192 -5.43 9.21 -11.10
N SER A 193 -5.45 9.42 -12.42
CA SER A 193 -5.33 10.76 -13.01
C SER A 193 -6.54 11.65 -12.71
N VAL A 194 -7.73 11.04 -12.52
CA VAL A 194 -8.95 11.76 -12.13
C VAL A 194 -9.13 11.87 -10.61
N ARG A 195 -8.16 11.42 -9.80
CA ARG A 195 -8.26 11.42 -8.33
C ARG A 195 -8.51 12.81 -7.74
N LYS A 196 -7.88 13.83 -8.29
CA LYS A 196 -8.09 15.26 -7.99
C LYS A 196 -7.75 16.08 -9.22
N VAL A 197 -8.75 16.49 -9.99
CA VAL A 197 -8.54 17.15 -11.27
C VAL A 197 -9.58 18.24 -11.49
N THR A 198 -9.20 19.36 -12.11
CA THR A 198 -10.19 20.34 -12.56
C THR A 198 -10.92 19.80 -13.79
N ARG A 199 -12.17 20.21 -14.02
CA ARG A 199 -12.88 19.87 -15.26
C ARG A 199 -12.05 20.23 -16.50
N ARG A 200 -11.41 21.40 -16.50
CA ARG A 200 -10.54 21.85 -17.61
C ARG A 200 -9.39 20.86 -17.88
N TYR A 201 -8.70 20.41 -16.84
CA TYR A 201 -7.60 19.45 -17.00
C TYR A 201 -8.10 18.07 -17.38
N ALA A 202 -9.23 17.60 -16.83
CA ALA A 202 -9.82 16.31 -17.19
C ALA A 202 -10.20 16.28 -18.68
N VAL A 203 -10.84 17.34 -19.18
CA VAL A 203 -11.19 17.49 -20.60
C VAL A 203 -9.94 17.64 -21.47
N GLY A 204 -8.92 18.37 -21.00
CA GLY A 204 -7.66 18.50 -21.73
C GLY A 204 -6.91 17.17 -21.89
N LEU A 205 -6.89 16.35 -20.83
CA LEU A 205 -6.24 15.03 -20.84
C LEU A 205 -7.08 13.99 -21.61
N TYR A 206 -8.40 14.07 -21.50
CA TYR A 206 -9.34 13.14 -22.10
C TYR A 206 -10.48 13.93 -22.79
N PRO A 207 -10.28 14.40 -24.04
CA PRO A 207 -11.28 15.21 -24.74
C PRO A 207 -12.64 14.52 -24.87
N ASN A 208 -12.63 13.21 -25.09
CA ASN A 208 -13.82 12.37 -25.22
C ASN A 208 -14.64 12.26 -23.91
N LEU A 209 -14.06 12.70 -22.78
CA LEU A 209 -14.72 12.71 -21.48
C LEU A 209 -15.55 13.97 -21.24
N ALA A 210 -15.40 15.02 -22.05
CA ALA A 210 -16.06 16.31 -21.81
C ALA A 210 -17.58 16.23 -21.66
N GLU A 211 -18.19 15.40 -22.50
CA GLU A 211 -19.65 15.19 -22.54
C GLU A 211 -20.10 14.13 -21.52
N ARG A 212 -19.18 13.26 -21.06
CA ARG A 212 -19.48 12.12 -20.18
C ARG A 212 -18.91 12.25 -18.77
N LEU A 213 -18.29 13.38 -18.43
CA LEU A 213 -17.59 13.56 -17.16
C LEU A 213 -18.52 13.41 -15.96
N SER A 214 -19.78 13.86 -16.08
CA SER A 214 -20.78 13.68 -15.03
C SER A 214 -21.20 12.22 -14.87
N GLU A 215 -21.35 11.49 -15.98
CA GLU A 215 -21.72 10.07 -15.99
C GLU A 215 -20.58 9.23 -15.38
N ILE A 216 -19.36 9.41 -15.89
CA ILE A 216 -18.16 8.72 -15.41
C ILE A 216 -17.85 9.12 -13.97
N GLY A 217 -18.04 10.39 -13.61
CA GLY A 217 -17.95 10.85 -12.24
C GLY A 217 -18.93 10.12 -11.32
N GLY A 218 -20.17 9.91 -11.75
CA GLY A 218 -21.14 9.10 -11.00
C GLY A 218 -20.74 7.64 -10.85
N ILE A 219 -20.18 7.02 -11.90
CA ILE A 219 -19.68 5.64 -11.86
C ILE A 219 -18.49 5.50 -10.90
N LEU A 220 -17.56 6.46 -10.94
CA LEU A 220 -16.37 6.45 -10.10
C LEU A 220 -16.65 6.96 -8.68
N GLY A 221 -17.76 7.67 -8.44
CA GLY A 221 -18.03 8.35 -7.17
C GLY A 221 -17.15 9.58 -6.96
N LEU A 222 -16.89 10.34 -8.03
CA LEU A 222 -16.23 11.64 -7.96
C LEU A 222 -17.20 12.69 -7.42
N GLU A 223 -16.73 13.49 -6.46
CA GLU A 223 -17.48 14.60 -5.88
C GLU A 223 -16.84 15.94 -6.26
N GLU A 224 -17.63 17.01 -6.19
CA GLU A 224 -17.11 18.37 -6.27
C GLU A 224 -16.38 18.71 -4.97
N LEU A 225 -15.06 18.58 -4.98
CA LEU A 225 -14.22 18.90 -3.83
C LEU A 225 -14.11 20.43 -3.67
N PHE A 226 -14.00 21.18 -4.76
CA PHE A 226 -13.86 22.63 -4.67
C PHE A 226 -14.53 23.34 -5.82
N VAL A 227 -15.32 24.37 -5.50
CA VAL A 227 -15.99 25.23 -6.47
C VAL A 227 -15.49 26.68 -6.29
N PRO A 228 -14.84 27.29 -7.30
CA PRO A 228 -14.38 28.67 -7.22
C PRO A 228 -15.52 29.68 -6.98
N LYS A 229 -15.35 30.62 -6.05
CA LYS A 229 -16.31 31.69 -5.78
C LYS A 229 -16.11 32.89 -6.72
N VAL A 230 -16.32 32.72 -8.02
CA VAL A 230 -16.25 33.78 -9.03
C VAL A 230 -17.59 33.97 -9.74
N ALA A 231 -17.87 35.18 -10.23
CA ALA A 231 -19.11 35.50 -10.94
C ALA A 231 -19.20 34.82 -12.32
N ASP A 232 -18.08 34.67 -13.01
CA ASP A 232 -17.99 33.98 -14.29
C ASP A 232 -18.30 32.48 -14.12
N GLU A 233 -19.41 32.06 -14.73
CA GLU A 233 -19.92 30.69 -14.66
C GLU A 233 -19.04 29.70 -15.43
N GLU A 234 -18.49 30.10 -16.58
CA GLU A 234 -17.62 29.23 -17.39
C GLU A 234 -16.30 28.99 -16.67
N PHE A 235 -15.72 30.04 -16.08
CA PHE A 235 -14.53 29.92 -15.25
C PHE A 235 -14.82 29.02 -14.05
N ARG A 236 -15.91 29.27 -13.31
CA ARG A 236 -16.30 28.46 -12.16
C ARG A 236 -16.37 26.98 -12.53
N ARG A 237 -17.13 26.64 -13.59
CA ARG A 237 -17.30 25.26 -14.06
C ARG A 237 -16.00 24.61 -14.52
N SER A 238 -15.11 25.37 -15.16
CA SER A 238 -13.84 24.86 -15.70
C SER A 238 -12.82 24.55 -14.60
N TYR A 239 -12.84 25.32 -13.51
CA TYR A 239 -11.89 25.22 -12.41
C TYR A 239 -12.48 24.56 -11.15
N THR A 240 -13.72 24.07 -11.19
CA THR A 240 -14.23 23.11 -10.20
C THR A 240 -13.31 21.89 -10.15
N ILE A 241 -12.84 21.55 -8.96
CA ILE A 241 -12.04 20.35 -8.71
C ILE A 241 -13.01 19.20 -8.43
N LEU A 242 -12.93 18.18 -9.29
CA LEU A 242 -13.57 16.89 -9.10
C LEU A 242 -12.55 15.91 -8.54
N GLY A 243 -12.97 15.01 -7.68
CA GLY A 243 -12.08 13.97 -7.16
C GLY A 243 -12.82 13.01 -6.25
N TYR A 244 -12.14 11.93 -5.86
CA TYR A 244 -12.66 11.09 -4.78
C TYR A 244 -12.60 11.90 -3.49
N PRO A 245 -13.62 11.81 -2.62
CA PRO A 245 -13.51 12.32 -1.26
C PRO A 245 -12.35 11.56 -0.59
N ASP A 246 -11.17 12.18 -0.56
CA ASP A 246 -10.01 11.61 0.11
C ASP A 246 -10.38 11.50 1.58
N TYR A 247 -10.15 10.36 2.21
CA TYR A 247 -10.18 10.26 3.66
C TYR A 247 -8.78 10.63 4.16
N ALA A 248 -8.69 11.66 5.00
CA ALA A 248 -7.44 11.93 5.71
C ALA A 248 -7.29 10.83 6.77
N PHE A 249 -6.46 9.83 6.49
CA PHE A 249 -6.25 8.73 7.43
C PHE A 249 -5.41 9.16 8.63
N GLU A 250 -4.54 10.17 8.49
CA GLU A 250 -3.70 10.71 9.57
C GLU A 250 -3.31 12.16 9.30
N TYR A 251 -3.34 13.00 10.34
CA TYR A 251 -2.56 14.23 10.40
C TYR A 251 -1.86 14.35 11.75
N TYR A 252 -0.71 15.02 11.75
CA TYR A 252 0.14 15.20 12.91
C TYR A 252 0.05 16.64 13.38
N VAL A 253 -0.37 16.84 14.63
CA VAL A 253 -0.31 18.15 15.27
C VAL A 253 1.00 18.21 16.08
N ASP A 254 1.96 19.02 15.60
CA ASP A 254 3.18 19.31 16.36
C ASP A 254 2.89 20.46 17.33
N TYR A 255 2.75 20.13 18.61
CA TYR A 255 2.67 21.13 19.66
C TYR A 255 4.07 21.71 19.90
N HIS A 256 4.34 22.89 19.36
CA HIS A 256 5.52 23.65 19.75
C HIS A 256 5.34 24.21 21.17
N GLY A 257 5.78 23.45 22.17
CA GLY A 257 5.75 23.78 23.60
C GLY A 257 6.53 22.75 24.46
N ARG A 258 6.57 22.94 25.79
CA ARG A 258 7.36 22.08 26.73
C ARG A 258 6.90 20.62 26.83
N ARG A 259 5.76 20.25 26.22
CA ARG A 259 5.29 18.87 26.07
C ARG A 259 5.16 18.56 24.59
N ARG A 260 5.94 17.60 24.11
CA ARG A 260 5.73 16.93 22.82
C ARG A 260 4.77 15.78 23.07
N GLU A 261 3.48 16.04 23.02
CA GLU A 261 2.47 14.99 22.95
C GLU A 261 2.07 14.87 21.47
N LEU A 262 2.17 13.66 20.92
CA LEU A 262 1.73 13.37 19.56
C LEU A 262 0.27 12.94 19.66
N GLU A 263 -0.65 13.78 19.18
CA GLU A 263 -2.05 13.38 19.05
C GLU A 263 -2.34 12.95 17.61
N SER A 264 -2.81 11.71 17.45
CA SER A 264 -3.36 11.22 16.19
C SER A 264 -4.87 11.44 16.19
N HIS A 265 -5.36 12.14 15.17
CA HIS A 265 -6.78 12.41 14.98
C HIS A 265 -7.23 11.79 13.66
N VAL A 266 -8.28 10.96 13.69
CA VAL A 266 -8.92 10.41 12.49
C VAL A 266 -10.07 11.35 12.12
N LEU A 267 -9.89 12.14 11.06
CA LEU A 267 -10.97 12.93 10.48
C LEU A 267 -11.51 12.21 9.25
N GLY A 268 -12.82 11.96 9.21
CA GLY A 268 -13.52 11.63 7.97
C GLY A 268 -13.32 12.73 6.91
N VAL A 269 -13.47 12.34 5.63
CA VAL A 269 -13.36 13.16 4.40
C VAL A 269 -12.49 14.41 4.55
N ALA A 270 -11.25 14.34 4.07
CA ALA A 270 -10.31 15.45 3.96
C ALA A 270 -11.02 16.66 3.35
N ASP A 271 -11.42 17.61 4.20
CA ASP A 271 -12.04 18.85 3.77
C ASP A 271 -11.03 19.55 2.83
N PRO A 272 -11.37 19.80 1.56
CA PRO A 272 -10.51 20.52 0.62
C PRO A 272 -10.10 21.91 1.12
N ARG A 273 -10.77 22.48 2.13
CA ARG A 273 -10.36 23.69 2.86
C ARG A 273 -9.07 23.50 3.67
N LEU A 274 -8.69 22.27 4.03
CA LEU A 274 -7.43 21.98 4.73
C LEU A 274 -6.18 22.15 3.85
N CYS A 275 -6.35 22.19 2.51
CA CYS A 275 -5.25 22.42 1.58
C CYS A 275 -5.10 23.91 1.17
N ALA A 276 -6.08 24.77 1.50
CA ALA A 276 -6.17 26.12 0.94
C ALA A 276 -6.03 27.26 1.97
N SER A 277 -5.67 27.00 3.24
CA SER A 277 -5.36 28.08 4.18
C SER A 277 -3.89 28.48 4.11
N SER A 278 -3.48 29.09 2.99
CA SER A 278 -2.21 29.81 2.88
C SER A 278 -2.12 31.03 3.83
N ASN A 279 -3.21 31.35 4.54
CA ASN A 279 -3.29 32.41 5.55
C ASN A 279 -3.81 31.94 6.93
N GLY A 280 -3.63 30.66 7.28
CA GLY A 280 -3.56 30.24 8.69
C GLY A 280 -4.76 30.54 9.60
N ARG A 281 -5.98 30.66 9.08
CA ARG A 281 -7.20 30.71 9.92
C ARG A 281 -8.23 29.72 9.41
N CYS A 282 -8.32 28.59 10.11
CA CYS A 282 -9.48 27.72 10.08
C CYS A 282 -10.66 28.43 10.76
N GLU A 283 -11.81 28.54 10.11
CA GLU A 283 -13.01 29.19 10.65
C GLU A 283 -13.61 28.45 11.87
N TRP A 284 -13.14 27.23 12.16
CA TRP A 284 -13.47 26.47 13.38
C TRP A 284 -12.48 26.69 14.54
N CYS A 285 -11.35 27.36 14.30
CA CYS A 285 -10.41 27.75 15.36
C CYS A 285 -10.85 29.06 16.03
N LEU A 286 -11.84 28.97 16.91
CA LEU A 286 -12.04 29.95 17.98
C LEU A 286 -10.91 29.78 19.02
N GLN A 287 -9.72 30.30 18.68
CA GLN A 287 -8.65 30.80 19.57
C GLN A 287 -7.28 30.65 18.89
N SER A 288 -6.68 31.80 18.60
CA SER A 288 -5.25 32.11 18.50
C SER A 288 -4.25 30.97 18.19
N SER A 289 -3.62 31.12 17.02
CA SER A 289 -2.19 30.85 16.70
C SER A 289 -1.67 29.42 16.71
N HIS A 290 -1.96 28.63 15.66
CA HIS A 290 -1.30 27.32 15.46
C HIS A 290 -1.01 27.09 13.96
N HIS A 291 0.26 26.87 13.61
CA HIS A 291 0.68 26.49 12.26
C HIS A 291 0.45 24.99 12.06
N ILE A 292 -0.63 24.64 11.35
CA ILE A 292 -0.84 23.29 10.84
C ILE A 292 0.17 23.07 9.70
N ARG A 293 1.18 22.22 9.92
CA ARG A 293 2.00 21.68 8.82
C ARG A 293 1.37 20.40 8.31
N THR A 294 0.44 20.54 7.37
CA THR A 294 0.04 19.43 6.51
C THR A 294 1.20 19.11 5.58
N LYS A 295 1.91 17.99 5.80
CA LYS A 295 2.79 17.41 4.78
C LYS A 295 1.93 16.76 3.68
N CYS A 296 1.22 17.58 2.91
CA CYS A 296 0.76 17.18 1.59
C CYS A 296 1.97 17.36 0.66
N PHE A 297 2.57 16.26 0.19
CA PHE A 297 3.60 16.21 -0.86
C PHE A 297 4.21 17.57 -1.26
N GLU A 298 5.11 18.10 -0.44
CA GLU A 298 5.92 19.27 -0.82
C GLU A 298 6.97 18.78 -1.83
N ASN A 299 6.66 18.89 -3.11
CA ASN A 299 7.65 19.00 -4.18
C ASN A 299 7.02 19.67 -5.41
N VAL A 300 6.71 20.95 -5.27
CA VAL A 300 6.73 21.88 -6.41
C VAL A 300 7.60 23.06 -6.00
N ARG A 301 8.92 22.92 -6.18
CA ARG A 301 9.78 24.09 -6.33
C ARG A 301 9.43 24.70 -7.69
N THR A 302 8.68 25.79 -7.68
CA THR A 302 8.66 26.71 -8.82
C THR A 302 10.06 27.27 -8.97
N ILE A 303 10.81 26.77 -9.96
CA ILE A 303 11.97 27.45 -10.52
C ILE A 303 11.39 28.70 -11.19
N GLY A 304 11.87 29.87 -10.74
CA GLY A 304 11.57 31.17 -11.33
C GLY A 304 12.27 31.39 -12.66
#